data_AF-A0A0F2CYZ8-F1
#
_entry.id   AF-A0A0F2CYZ8-F1
#
_cell.length_a   1.000
_cell.length_b   1.000
_cell.length_c   1.000
_cell.angle_alpha   90.00
_cell.angle_beta   90.00
_cell.angle_gamma   90.00
#
_symmetry.space_group_name_H-M   'P 1'
#
loop_
_entity.id
_entity.type
_entity.pdbx_description
1 polymer ?
#
loop_
_entity_poly.entity_id
_entity_poly.type
_entity_poly.pdbx_seq_one_letter_code
_entity_poly.pdbx_strand_id
1 'polypeptide(L)'
;MNQQFRSQCLDAIVNFETSFKEMNLPQQQYFQAYSLVSKIVSEKKLDGVAFAQSFRYFYEFFSRELFPGGIVLSEQARKDFSRISDLANSTELLRTNYSPIKIFW
;
A
#
# COMPACT_ATOMS: atom_id res chain seq x y z
N MET A 1 8.55 -13.91 -3.31
CA MET A 1 7.09 -13.72 -3.31
C MET A 1 6.49 -14.48 -4.48
N ASN A 2 5.42 -15.24 -4.26
CA ASN A 2 4.69 -15.95 -5.30
C ASN A 2 3.92 -14.94 -6.19
N GLN A 3 3.83 -15.23 -7.49
CA GLN A 3 3.08 -14.43 -8.46
C GLN A 3 1.62 -14.24 -8.06
N GLN A 4 0.95 -15.26 -7.49
CA GLN A 4 -0.44 -15.16 -7.06
C GLN A 4 -0.61 -14.13 -5.93
N PHE A 5 0.27 -14.16 -4.93
CA PHE A 5 0.24 -13.21 -3.81
C PHE A 5 0.59 -11.79 -4.28
N ARG A 6 1.54 -11.66 -5.22
CA ARG A 6 1.85 -10.38 -5.87
C ARG A 6 0.60 -9.80 -6.54
N SER A 7 -0.14 -10.59 -7.32
CA SER A 7 -1.37 -10.13 -7.97
C SER A 7 -2.40 -9.65 -6.94
N GLN A 8 -2.58 -10.38 -5.83
CA GLN A 8 -3.48 -9.95 -4.75
C GLN A 8 -3.08 -8.59 -4.15
N CYS A 9 -1.79 -8.33 -3.98
CA CYS A 9 -1.30 -7.04 -3.50
C CYS A 9 -1.56 -5.93 -4.52
N LEU A 10 -1.37 -6.21 -5.81
CA LEU A 10 -1.64 -5.25 -6.87
C LEU A 10 -3.12 -4.88 -6.97
N ASP A 11 -3.99 -5.88 -6.92
CA ASP A 11 -5.43 -5.67 -6.96
C ASP A 11 -5.88 -4.85 -5.75
N ALA A 12 -5.34 -5.13 -4.56
CA ALA A 12 -5.64 -4.36 -3.36
C ALA A 12 -5.21 -2.89 -3.48
N ILE A 13 -4.04 -2.61 -4.07
CA ILE A 13 -3.58 -1.23 -4.33
C ILE A 13 -4.55 -0.51 -5.26
N VAL A 14 -4.92 -1.13 -6.39
CA VAL A 14 -5.79 -0.51 -7.40
C VAL A 14 -7.20 -0.27 -6.86
N ASN A 15 -7.75 -1.22 -6.10
CA ASN A 15 -9.06 -1.07 -5.47
C ASN A 15 -9.05 0.08 -4.46
N PHE A 16 -8.02 0.14 -3.59
CA PHE A 16 -7.89 1.23 -2.64
C PHE A 16 -7.66 2.58 -3.32
N GLU A 17 -6.85 2.65 -4.38
CA GLU A 17 -6.66 3.88 -5.15
C GLU A 17 -8.00 4.40 -5.68
N THR A 18 -8.80 3.51 -6.27
CA THR A 18 -10.11 3.83 -6.83
C THR A 18 -11.03 4.37 -5.74
N SER A 19 -11.25 3.59 -4.67
CA SER A 19 -12.18 3.97 -3.60
C SER A 19 -11.70 5.18 -2.80
N PHE A 20 -10.39 5.40 -2.66
CA PHE A 20 -9.82 6.60 -2.05
C PHE A 20 -10.06 7.84 -2.92
N LYS A 21 -9.89 7.75 -4.24
CA LYS A 21 -10.15 8.87 -5.16
C LYS A 21 -11.64 9.23 -5.22
N GLU A 22 -12.52 8.23 -5.18
CA GLU A 22 -13.98 8.42 -5.15
C GLU A 22 -14.48 9.20 -3.92
N MET A 23 -13.72 9.23 -2.83
CA MET A 23 -14.04 10.06 -1.67
C MET A 23 -13.97 11.57 -1.97
N ASN A 24 -13.36 11.97 -3.09
CA ASN A 24 -13.27 13.36 -3.54
C ASN A 24 -12.76 14.32 -2.44
N LEU A 25 -11.78 13.88 -1.66
CA LEU A 25 -11.19 14.67 -0.59
C LEU A 25 -10.45 15.90 -1.18
N PRO A 26 -10.42 17.05 -0.48
CA PRO A 26 -9.67 18.22 -0.90
C PRO A 26 -8.17 17.90 -1.08
N GLN A 27 -7.70 17.86 -2.33
CA GLN A 27 -6.32 17.47 -2.64
C GLN A 27 -5.27 18.38 -2.00
N GLN A 28 -5.57 19.67 -1.82
CA GLN A 28 -4.66 20.60 -1.13
C GLN A 28 -4.46 20.23 0.34
N GLN A 29 -5.52 19.78 1.01
CA GLN A 29 -5.46 19.39 2.42
C GLN A 29 -4.81 18.01 2.59
N TYR A 30 -5.11 17.07 1.68
CA TYR A 30 -4.67 15.67 1.78
C TYR A 30 -3.61 15.29 0.74
N PHE A 31 -2.80 16.27 0.31
CA PHE A 31 -1.79 16.10 -0.73
C PHE A 31 -0.86 14.92 -0.45
N GLN A 32 -0.42 14.76 0.80
CA GLN A 32 0.47 13.67 1.19
C GLN A 32 -0.17 12.28 1.00
N ALA A 33 -1.47 12.14 1.31
CA ALA A 33 -2.18 10.88 1.11
C ALA A 33 -2.37 10.55 -0.37
N TYR A 34 -2.76 11.53 -1.18
CA TYR A 34 -2.81 11.37 -2.64
C TYR A 34 -1.44 11.04 -3.24
N SER A 35 -0.37 11.68 -2.74
CA SER A 35 1.00 11.41 -3.15
C SER A 35 1.42 9.97 -2.81
N LEU A 36 1.10 9.50 -1.61
CA LEU A 36 1.45 8.15 -1.16
C LEU A 36 0.70 7.08 -1.96
N VAL A 37 -0.60 7.29 -2.22
CA VAL A 37 -1.41 6.41 -3.09
C VAL A 37 -0.84 6.38 -4.50
N SER A 38 -0.52 7.54 -5.07
CA SER A 38 0.06 7.61 -6.42
C SER A 38 1.44 6.93 -6.49
N LYS A 39 2.24 7.08 -5.43
CA LYS A 39 3.56 6.46 -5.32
C LYS A 39 3.46 4.93 -5.35
N ILE A 40 2.64 4.32 -4.49
CA ILE A 40 2.52 2.85 -4.45
C ILE A 40 1.98 2.29 -5.77
N VAL A 41 1.07 3.01 -6.44
CA VAL A 41 0.56 2.64 -7.77
C VAL A 41 1.66 2.69 -8.82
N SER A 42 2.54 3.68 -8.78
CA SER A 42 3.70 3.78 -9.69
C SER A 42 4.76 2.70 -9.45
N GLU A 43 4.85 2.21 -8.21
CA GLU A 43 5.79 1.20 -7.75
C GLU A 43 5.28 -0.24 -7.97
N LYS A 44 4.08 -0.43 -8.56
CA LYS A 44 3.53 -1.75 -8.94
C LYS A 44 4.41 -2.55 -9.92
N LYS A 45 5.33 -1.87 -10.60
CA LYS A 45 6.32 -2.47 -11.51
C LYS A 45 7.55 -3.03 -10.79
N LEU A 46 7.73 -2.70 -9.51
CA LEU A 46 8.79 -3.30 -8.70
C LEU A 46 8.50 -4.79 -8.51
N ASP A 47 9.56 -5.55 -8.29
CA ASP A 47 9.48 -6.99 -8.08
C ASP A 47 10.22 -7.41 -6.81
N GLY A 48 9.87 -8.60 -6.33
CA GLY A 48 10.52 -9.25 -5.19
C GLY A 48 10.53 -8.38 -3.93
N VAL A 49 11.73 -8.17 -3.37
CA VAL A 49 11.94 -7.47 -2.10
C VAL A 49 11.58 -5.98 -2.20
N ALA A 50 11.89 -5.33 -3.34
CA ALA A 50 11.61 -3.91 -3.52
C ALA A 50 10.10 -3.62 -3.48
N PHE A 51 9.30 -4.48 -4.12
CA PHE A 51 7.84 -4.40 -4.04
C PHE A 51 7.34 -4.61 -2.61
N ALA A 52 7.84 -5.65 -1.91
CA ALA A 52 7.40 -5.97 -0.55
C ALA A 52 7.70 -4.83 0.44
N GLN A 53 8.85 -4.17 0.30
CA GLN A 53 9.23 -3.01 1.09
C GLN A 53 8.36 -1.79 0.79
N SER A 54 8.14 -1.51 -0.50
CA SER A 54 7.25 -0.43 -0.95
C SER A 54 5.82 -0.60 -0.43
N PHE A 55 5.25 -1.79 -0.58
CA PHE A 55 3.91 -2.14 -0.10
C PHE A 55 3.79 -1.96 1.42
N ARG A 56 4.80 -2.41 2.16
CA ARG A 56 4.82 -2.28 3.61
C ARG A 56 4.96 -0.82 4.05
N TYR A 57 5.84 -0.07 3.41
CA TYR A 57 6.02 1.37 3.65
C TYR A 57 4.72 2.12 3.43
N PHE A 58 4.01 1.83 2.33
CA PHE A 58 2.70 2.39 2.04
C PHE A 58 1.73 2.16 3.20
N TYR A 59 1.56 0.92 3.64
CA TYR A 59 0.67 0.57 4.74
C TYR A 59 1.03 1.29 6.05
N GLU A 60 2.30 1.26 6.45
CA GLU A 60 2.75 1.83 7.72
C GLU A 60 2.61 3.35 7.75
N PHE A 61 3.04 4.03 6.69
CA PHE A 61 2.98 5.49 6.63
C PHE A 61 1.53 5.99 6.53
N PHE A 62 0.69 5.30 5.74
CA PHE A 62 -0.72 5.64 5.66
C PHE A 62 -1.43 5.45 7.01
N SER A 63 -1.13 4.37 7.73
CA SER A 63 -1.76 4.05 9.02
C SER A 63 -1.31 4.93 10.19
N ARG A 64 -0.02 5.28 10.25
CA ARG A 64 0.57 5.99 11.41
C ARG A 64 0.51 7.50 11.28
N GLU A 65 0.84 8.00 10.11
CA GLU A 65 1.06 9.44 9.92
C GLU A 65 -0.16 10.11 9.27
N LEU A 66 -0.80 9.43 8.31
CA LEU A 66 -1.86 10.05 7.50
C LEU A 66 -3.27 9.80 8.03
N PHE A 67 -3.58 8.60 8.54
CA PHE A 67 -4.92 8.27 9.01
C PHE A 67 -5.31 9.02 10.30
N PRO A 68 -4.45 9.11 11.34
CA PRO A 68 -4.72 9.93 12.52
C PRO A 68 -4.78 11.43 12.22
N GLY A 69 -4.23 11.87 11.07
CA GLY A 69 -4.31 13.24 10.56
C GLY A 69 -5.71 13.70 10.12
N GLY A 70 -6.75 12.88 10.33
CA GLY A 70 -8.15 13.27 10.15
C GLY A 70 -8.81 12.76 8.87
N ILE A 71 -8.15 11.86 8.12
CA ILE A 71 -8.78 11.22 6.96
C ILE A 71 -9.81 10.20 7.43
N VAL A 72 -11.08 10.55 7.38
CA VAL A 72 -12.17 9.61 7.61
C VAL A 72 -12.46 8.86 6.32
N LEU A 73 -11.98 7.61 6.22
CA LEU A 73 -12.24 6.75 5.06
C LEU A 73 -13.73 6.40 4.94
N SER A 74 -14.22 6.44 3.69
CA SER A 74 -15.52 5.86 3.34
C SER A 74 -15.55 4.37 3.68
N GLU A 75 -16.74 3.78 3.76
CA GLU A 75 -16.87 2.35 4.09
C GLU A 75 -16.09 1.47 3.11
N GLN A 76 -16.19 1.76 1.81
CA GLN A 76 -15.49 1.01 0.77
C GLN A 76 -13.97 1.18 0.88
N ALA A 77 -13.48 2.43 0.98
CA ALA A 77 -12.05 2.68 1.11
C ALA A 77 -11.45 2.07 2.38
N ARG A 78 -12.24 1.98 3.47
CA ARG A 78 -11.83 1.30 4.70
C ARG A 78 -11.71 -0.21 4.52
N LYS A 79 -12.65 -0.84 3.80
CA LYS A 79 -12.59 -2.28 3.47
C LYS A 79 -11.37 -2.58 2.59
N ASP A 80 -11.14 -1.76 1.57
CA ASP A 80 -9.99 -1.91 0.67
C ASP A 80 -8.67 -1.69 1.42
N PHE A 81 -8.60 -0.69 2.31
CA PHE A 81 -7.43 -0.49 3.15
C PHE A 81 -7.21 -1.63 4.16
N SER A 82 -8.28 -2.19 4.72
CA SER A 82 -8.18 -3.39 5.58
C SER A 82 -7.58 -4.56 4.81
N ARG A 83 -7.96 -4.75 3.54
CA ARG A 83 -7.35 -5.76 2.66
C ARG A 83 -5.85 -5.51 2.49
N ILE A 84 -5.43 -4.27 2.30
CA ILE A 84 -4.01 -3.90 2.27
C ILE A 84 -3.34 -4.22 3.60
N SER A 85 -3.96 -3.88 4.74
CA SER A 85 -3.44 -4.20 6.07
C SER A 85 -3.22 -5.70 6.26
N ASP A 86 -4.18 -6.54 5.88
CA ASP A 86 -4.07 -8.00 6.00
C ASP A 86 -2.92 -8.55 5.16
N LEU A 87 -2.79 -8.08 3.92
CA LEU A 87 -1.70 -8.47 3.02
C LEU A 87 -0.34 -7.94 3.51
N ALA A 88 -0.31 -6.72 4.07
CA ALA A 88 0.88 -6.07 4.60
C ALA A 88 1.46 -6.84 5.80
N ASN A 89 0.60 -7.52 6.55
CA ASN A 89 0.93 -8.31 7.72
C ASN A 89 0.96 -9.82 7.42
N SER A 90 0.83 -10.23 6.16
CA SER A 90 0.87 -11.65 5.80
C SER A 90 2.27 -12.23 6.00
N THR A 91 2.34 -13.50 6.39
CA THR A 91 3.60 -14.23 6.53
C THR A 91 4.43 -14.22 5.24
N GLU A 92 3.79 -14.23 4.07
CA GLU A 92 4.47 -14.23 2.77
C GLU A 92 5.20 -12.91 2.49
N LEU A 93 4.54 -11.77 2.78
CA LEU A 93 5.16 -10.46 2.60
C LEU A 93 6.28 -10.25 3.63
N LEU A 94 6.01 -10.58 4.90
CA LEU A 94 6.98 -10.41 5.99
C LEU A 94 8.25 -11.24 5.74
N ARG A 95 8.13 -12.50 5.30
CA ARG A 95 9.30 -13.32 4.91
C ARG A 95 10.15 -12.67 3.82
N THR A 96 9.51 -11.97 2.88
CA THR A 96 10.22 -11.29 1.80
C THR A 96 10.94 -10.03 2.31
N ASN A 97 10.38 -9.30 3.27
CA ASN A 97 11.02 -8.13 3.89
C ASN A 97 12.21 -8.47 4.80
N TYR A 98 12.15 -9.60 5.51
CA TYR A 98 13.26 -10.07 6.35
C TYR A 98 14.27 -10.95 5.62
N SER A 99 14.11 -11.12 4.30
CA SER A 99 15.12 -11.78 3.49
C SER A 99 16.33 -10.84 3.28
N PRO A 100 17.57 -11.29 3.54
CA PRO A 100 18.74 -10.47 3.30
C PRO A 100 18.78 -10.01 1.83
N ILE A 101 18.97 -8.71 1.61
CA ILE A 101 19.21 -8.16 0.30
C ILE A 101 20.56 -8.70 -0.17
N LYS A 102 20.54 -9.65 -1.12
CA LYS A 102 21.78 -10.05 -1.80
C LYS A 102 22.23 -8.90 -2.67
N ILE A 103 23.21 -8.15 -2.18
CA ILE A 103 23.98 -7.20 -2.98
C ILE A 103 25.02 -8.03 -3.74
N PHE A 104 24.86 -8.13 -5.06
CA PHE A 104 25.91 -8.66 -5.93
C PHE A 104 26.88 -7.51 -6.24
N TRP A 105 28.15 -7.70 -5.87
CA TRP A 105 29.27 -6.85 -6.27
C TRP A 105 29.83 -7.31 -7.60
#